data_AF-A0A4Q1RF47-F1
#
_entry.id   AF-A0A4Q1RF47-F1
#
_cell.length_a   1.000
_cell.length_b   1.000
_cell.length_c   1.000
_cell.angle_alpha   90.00
_cell.angle_beta   90.00
_cell.angle_gamma   90.00
#
_symmetry.space_group_name_H-M   'P 1'
#
loop_
_entity.id
_entity.type
_entity.pdbx_description
1 polymer ?
#
loop_
_entity_poly.entity_id
_entity_poly.type
_entity_poly.pdbx_seq_one_letter_code
_entity_poly.pdbx_strand_id
1 'polypeptide(L)'
;MKKGYVGLLACASGILIGLGISRLDLTGYLEKTQEQEYHPVERKVPESVESKLKDPKQCWLCGSDERSMMDYFRKFDDLGVICTNHWYVMDMHIRNHDEDGNLTGPQGNGHMGYTGTGEGGCFFHTEQMSDYGISEVSVDYGEDSIFDVKKVQNHLCQECLDKLVESMEVFCEETQKPKPRDLVLVDFQTLELYAIQEHNAGYFIRDYYVEIESEEDGVEVKAFYCPKLNNGKKDGE
;
A
#
# COMPACT_ATOMS: atom_id res chain seq x y z
N MET A 1 1.23 84.19 -6.86
CA MET A 1 1.16 82.91 -7.59
C MET A 1 1.36 81.80 -6.55
N LYS A 2 0.29 81.14 -6.04
CA LYS A 2 -0.09 79.72 -6.35
C LYS A 2 1.14 78.79 -6.27
N LYS A 3 1.31 77.80 -5.37
CA LYS A 3 0.42 76.86 -4.64
C LYS A 3 1.16 76.38 -3.36
N GLY A 4 0.51 76.22 -2.20
CA GLY A 4 0.03 74.94 -1.63
C GLY A 4 1.16 74.19 -0.89
N TYR A 5 1.35 74.35 0.43
CA TYR A 5 0.72 73.56 1.51
C TYR A 5 0.37 72.12 1.09
N VAL A 6 1.13 71.15 1.61
CA VAL A 6 0.73 69.82 2.12
C VAL A 6 2.02 69.03 2.37
N GLY A 7 2.18 68.47 3.58
CA GLY A 7 3.19 67.45 3.85
C GLY A 7 4.11 67.67 5.05
N LEU A 8 3.80 68.58 5.96
CA LEU A 8 4.41 68.62 7.29
C LEU A 8 3.38 68.05 8.27
N LEU A 9 3.38 66.72 8.46
CA LEU A 9 2.75 65.99 9.58
C LEU A 9 2.96 64.48 9.37
N ALA A 10 3.31 63.79 10.46
CA ALA A 10 3.47 62.34 10.60
C ALA A 10 4.86 61.72 10.38
N CYS A 11 5.92 62.37 10.87
CA CYS A 11 7.14 61.67 11.32
C CYS A 11 7.23 61.74 12.87
N ALA A 12 6.16 61.34 13.56
CA ALA A 12 6.16 61.12 15.01
C ALA A 12 5.05 60.15 15.48
N SER A 13 4.40 59.44 14.55
CA SER A 13 3.40 58.39 14.84
C SER A 13 3.81 57.03 14.27
N GLY A 14 5.09 56.86 13.91
CA GLY A 14 5.66 55.62 13.34
C GLY A 14 6.39 54.72 14.33
N ILE A 15 6.32 54.96 15.64
CA ILE A 15 6.99 54.12 16.67
C ILE A 15 6.02 53.61 17.75
N LEU A 16 4.70 53.89 17.65
CA LEU A 16 3.70 53.32 18.57
C LEU A 16 2.71 52.33 17.92
N ILE A 17 2.84 52.04 16.63
CA ILE A 17 2.12 50.91 15.99
C ILE A 17 3.03 49.66 15.88
N GLY A 18 4.34 49.82 16.08
CA GLY A 18 5.32 48.71 16.03
C GLY A 18 5.36 47.79 17.26
N LEU A 19 4.61 48.10 18.33
CA LEU A 19 4.50 47.23 19.52
C LEU A 19 3.08 46.69 19.75
N GLY A 20 2.12 47.08 18.90
CA GLY A 20 0.72 46.64 18.99
C GLY A 20 0.36 45.45 18.10
N ILE A 21 1.15 45.15 17.06
CA ILE A 21 0.87 44.05 16.12
C ILE A 21 1.58 42.75 16.53
N SER A 22 2.55 42.80 17.43
CA SER A 22 3.29 41.61 17.88
C SER A 22 2.59 40.82 19.00
N ARG A 23 1.42 41.26 19.48
CA ARG A 23 0.68 40.57 20.56
C ARG A 23 -0.67 40.00 20.14
N LEU A 24 -1.13 40.16 18.91
CA LEU A 24 -2.43 39.62 18.48
C LEU A 24 -2.39 38.33 17.63
N ASP A 25 -1.24 37.92 17.10
CA ASP A 25 -1.16 36.67 16.31
C ASP A 25 -0.40 35.53 17.02
N LEU A 26 0.24 35.78 18.16
CA LEU A 26 0.91 34.70 18.90
C LEU A 26 -0.07 33.87 19.74
N THR A 27 -1.18 34.46 20.20
CA THR A 27 -2.23 33.73 20.92
C THR A 27 -2.99 32.78 20.00
N GLY A 28 -3.28 33.20 18.76
CA GLY A 28 -3.91 32.34 17.75
C GLY A 28 -2.99 31.25 17.20
N TYR A 29 -1.67 31.46 17.20
CA TYR A 29 -0.69 30.43 16.82
C TYR A 29 -0.41 29.43 17.96
N LEU A 30 -0.47 29.88 19.23
CA LEU A 30 -0.32 29.02 20.41
C LEU A 30 -1.60 28.29 20.80
N GLU A 31 -2.78 28.75 20.41
CA GLU A 31 -4.06 28.03 20.66
C GLU A 31 -4.28 26.84 19.71
N LYS A 32 -3.43 26.64 18.69
CA LYS A 32 -3.57 25.51 17.76
C LYS A 32 -2.62 24.34 18.00
N THR A 33 -1.84 24.37 19.08
CA THR A 33 -1.50 23.11 19.74
C THR A 33 -2.73 22.69 20.55
N GLN A 34 -3.72 22.13 19.84
CA GLN A 34 -4.57 21.14 20.50
C GLN A 34 -3.59 20.18 21.16
N GLU A 35 -3.73 19.97 22.46
CA GLU A 35 -3.18 18.79 23.12
C GLU A 35 -3.66 17.61 22.28
N GLN A 36 -2.81 17.14 21.37
CA GLN A 36 -3.04 15.92 20.64
C GLN A 36 -2.90 14.88 21.75
N GLU A 37 -4.04 14.43 22.27
CA GLU A 37 -4.10 13.44 23.32
C GLU A 37 -3.24 12.27 22.85
N TYR A 38 -2.07 12.12 23.48
CA TYR A 38 -1.11 11.11 23.09
C TYR A 38 -1.67 9.77 23.53
N HIS A 39 -2.37 9.12 22.60
CA HIS A 39 -2.77 7.74 22.78
C HIS A 39 -1.58 6.85 22.43
N PRO A 40 -1.04 6.07 23.38
CA PRO A 40 0.01 5.11 23.06
C PRO A 40 -0.52 4.12 22.01
N VAL A 41 0.22 4.04 20.90
CA VAL A 41 -0.08 3.12 19.79
C VAL A 41 0.81 1.90 19.96
N GLU A 42 0.24 0.71 19.83
CA GLU A 42 0.97 -0.55 19.90
C GLU A 42 0.79 -1.38 18.63
N ARG A 43 1.80 -2.20 18.32
CA ARG A 43 1.75 -3.17 17.23
C ARG A 43 0.83 -4.32 17.63
N LYS A 44 -0.19 -4.58 16.82
CA LYS A 44 -1.14 -5.69 16.99
C LYS A 44 -1.27 -6.50 15.71
N VAL A 45 -1.46 -7.81 15.88
CA VAL A 45 -1.87 -8.72 14.81
C VAL A 45 -3.31 -9.18 15.06
N PRO A 46 -4.09 -9.49 14.02
CA PRO A 46 -5.40 -10.11 14.16
C PRO A 46 -5.35 -11.41 14.98
N GLU A 47 -6.49 -11.78 15.56
CA GLU A 47 -6.60 -13.03 16.30
C GLU A 47 -6.42 -14.23 15.35
N SER A 48 -5.46 -15.09 15.66
CA SER A 48 -5.24 -16.35 14.94
C SER A 48 -6.43 -17.29 15.11
N VAL A 49 -6.69 -18.09 14.08
CA VAL A 49 -7.74 -19.12 14.11
C VAL A 49 -7.20 -20.42 13.53
N GLU A 50 -7.83 -21.53 13.90
CA GLU A 50 -7.52 -22.83 13.31
C GLU A 50 -8.14 -22.94 11.91
N SER A 51 -7.32 -23.41 10.98
CA SER A 51 -7.73 -23.77 9.63
C SER A 51 -8.78 -24.87 9.65
N LYS A 52 -9.78 -24.72 8.77
CA LYS A 52 -10.84 -25.71 8.51
C LYS A 52 -10.65 -26.41 7.17
N LEU A 53 -9.56 -26.11 6.45
CA LEU A 53 -9.24 -26.74 5.19
C LEU A 53 -8.92 -28.21 5.42
N LYS A 54 -9.65 -29.10 4.72
CA LYS A 54 -9.50 -30.56 4.88
C LYS A 54 -8.34 -31.13 4.07
N ASP A 55 -8.12 -30.61 2.87
CA ASP A 55 -7.06 -31.05 1.97
C ASP A 55 -6.08 -29.90 1.74
N PRO A 56 -4.87 -29.95 2.35
CA PRO A 56 -3.85 -28.92 2.16
C PRO A 56 -3.45 -28.70 0.69
N LYS A 57 -3.68 -29.65 -0.21
CA LYS A 57 -3.42 -29.47 -1.65
C LYS A 57 -4.37 -28.47 -2.32
N GLN A 58 -5.52 -28.22 -1.70
CA GLN A 58 -6.49 -27.19 -2.11
C GLN A 58 -6.26 -25.86 -1.39
N CYS A 59 -5.09 -25.68 -0.75
CA CYS A 59 -4.76 -24.40 -0.13
C CYS A 59 -4.70 -23.30 -1.17
N TRP A 60 -5.38 -22.18 -0.92
CA TRP A 60 -5.43 -21.07 -1.86
C TRP A 60 -4.09 -20.34 -2.05
N LEU A 61 -3.13 -20.49 -1.13
CA LEU A 61 -1.79 -19.90 -1.24
C LEU A 61 -0.73 -20.90 -1.73
N CYS A 62 -0.62 -22.08 -1.12
CA CYS A 62 0.44 -23.04 -1.47
C CYS A 62 -0.03 -24.23 -2.32
N GLY A 63 -1.34 -24.41 -2.47
CA GLY A 63 -1.98 -25.49 -3.22
C GLY A 63 -2.32 -25.12 -4.67
N SER A 64 -3.23 -25.89 -5.25
CA SER A 64 -3.68 -25.79 -6.66
C SER A 64 -5.20 -25.81 -6.75
N ASP A 65 -5.88 -25.01 -5.92
CA ASP A 65 -7.33 -24.82 -6.02
C ASP A 65 -7.63 -23.92 -7.23
N GLU A 66 -8.57 -24.34 -8.07
CA GLU A 66 -8.92 -23.62 -9.32
C GLU A 66 -9.38 -22.19 -9.07
N ARG A 67 -10.00 -21.90 -7.90
CA ARG A 67 -10.46 -20.56 -7.58
C ARG A 67 -9.33 -19.62 -7.21
N SER A 68 -8.27 -20.13 -6.60
CA SER A 68 -7.15 -19.28 -6.20
C SER A 68 -6.20 -18.97 -7.36
N MET A 69 -6.12 -19.89 -8.34
CA MET A 69 -5.20 -19.83 -9.48
C MET A 69 -3.72 -19.65 -9.06
N MET A 70 -3.38 -19.91 -7.80
CA MET A 70 -2.05 -19.59 -7.29
C MET A 70 -0.96 -20.47 -7.90
N ASP A 71 -1.29 -21.69 -8.34
CA ASP A 71 -0.37 -22.53 -9.10
C ASP A 71 -0.03 -21.99 -10.49
N TYR A 72 -0.97 -21.27 -11.12
CA TYR A 72 -0.72 -20.52 -12.35
C TYR A 72 0.22 -19.33 -12.07
N PHE A 73 -0.09 -18.50 -11.08
CA PHE A 73 0.74 -17.32 -10.77
C PHE A 73 2.17 -17.68 -10.33
N ARG A 74 2.37 -18.80 -9.63
CA ARG A 74 3.70 -19.31 -9.24
C ARG A 74 4.64 -19.62 -10.40
N LYS A 75 4.13 -19.73 -11.63
CA LYS A 75 4.99 -19.84 -12.81
C LYS A 75 5.76 -18.55 -13.07
N PHE A 76 5.23 -17.42 -12.64
CA PHE A 76 5.81 -16.12 -12.88
C PHE A 76 6.83 -15.78 -11.80
N ASP A 77 8.03 -15.41 -12.23
CA ASP A 77 8.96 -14.72 -11.37
C ASP A 77 8.53 -13.26 -11.27
N ASP A 78 7.48 -12.99 -10.48
CA ASP A 78 6.88 -11.66 -10.32
C ASP A 78 6.15 -11.54 -8.97
N LEU A 79 5.53 -10.38 -8.74
CA LEU A 79 4.74 -10.06 -7.54
C LEU A 79 3.26 -9.95 -7.87
N GLY A 80 2.41 -10.10 -6.86
CA GLY A 80 0.98 -9.85 -6.96
C GLY A 80 0.41 -9.13 -5.75
N VAL A 81 -0.79 -8.57 -5.90
CA VAL A 81 -1.62 -8.01 -4.82
C VAL A 81 -2.82 -8.94 -4.60
N ILE A 82 -3.07 -9.34 -3.35
CA ILE A 82 -4.20 -10.20 -3.00
C ILE A 82 -5.25 -9.39 -2.23
N CYS A 83 -6.48 -9.37 -2.75
CA CYS A 83 -7.69 -8.98 -2.00
C CYS A 83 -8.18 -10.21 -1.22
N THR A 84 -7.80 -10.29 0.05
CA THR A 84 -7.85 -11.54 0.85
C THR A 84 -9.26 -11.97 1.22
N ASN A 85 -10.17 -11.03 1.46
CA ASN A 85 -11.55 -11.35 1.80
C ASN A 85 -12.30 -12.03 0.64
N HIS A 86 -12.01 -11.64 -0.60
CA HIS A 86 -12.61 -12.25 -1.80
C HIS A 86 -11.72 -13.29 -2.47
N TRP A 87 -10.46 -13.32 -2.05
CA TRP A 87 -9.36 -14.06 -2.63
C TRP A 87 -9.27 -13.87 -4.13
N TYR A 88 -8.89 -12.66 -4.51
CA TYR A 88 -8.51 -12.31 -5.87
C TYR A 88 -7.04 -11.93 -5.91
N VAL A 89 -6.30 -12.49 -6.85
CA VAL A 89 -4.88 -12.19 -7.07
C VAL A 89 -4.78 -11.30 -8.30
N MET A 90 -4.32 -10.06 -8.10
CA MET A 90 -3.92 -9.18 -9.18
C MET A 90 -2.42 -9.36 -9.42
N ASP A 91 -2.07 -9.95 -10.56
CA ASP A 91 -0.68 -10.00 -11.02
C ASP A 91 -0.18 -8.58 -11.33
N MET A 92 0.96 -8.20 -10.78
CA MET A 92 1.56 -6.90 -11.08
C MET A 92 2.15 -6.89 -12.50
N HIS A 93 2.53 -8.04 -13.06
CA HIS A 93 3.09 -8.11 -14.41
C HIS A 93 4.23 -7.10 -14.63
N ILE A 94 5.14 -7.00 -13.65
CA ILE A 94 6.25 -6.04 -13.66
C ILE A 94 7.19 -6.33 -14.83
N ARG A 95 7.31 -7.61 -15.23
CA ARG A 95 8.15 -8.03 -16.35
C ARG A 95 7.35 -8.86 -17.35
N ASN A 96 7.72 -8.78 -18.62
CA ASN A 96 7.07 -9.58 -19.66
C ASN A 96 7.38 -11.07 -19.49
N HIS A 97 6.34 -11.90 -19.54
CA HIS A 97 6.45 -13.35 -19.56
C HIS A 97 5.43 -13.98 -20.52
N ASP A 98 5.68 -15.21 -20.95
CA ASP A 98 4.69 -16.03 -21.65
C ASP A 98 3.73 -16.75 -20.67
N GLU A 99 2.81 -17.56 -21.20
CA GLU A 99 1.82 -18.33 -20.40
C GLU A 99 2.45 -19.43 -19.52
N ASP A 100 3.69 -19.80 -19.82
CA ASP A 100 4.47 -20.78 -19.05
C ASP A 100 5.39 -20.12 -18.02
N GLY A 101 5.42 -18.78 -18.00
CA GLY A 101 6.20 -17.96 -17.07
C GLY A 101 7.64 -17.72 -17.49
N ASN A 102 7.99 -18.02 -18.74
CA ASN A 102 9.32 -17.68 -19.26
C ASN A 102 9.39 -16.19 -19.57
N LEU A 103 10.48 -15.53 -19.16
CA LEU A 103 10.73 -14.13 -19.48
C LEU A 103 10.81 -13.92 -21.00
N THR A 104 10.10 -12.90 -21.47
CA THR A 104 10.09 -12.50 -22.89
C THR A 104 10.68 -11.10 -23.07
N GLY A 105 11.00 -10.76 -24.33
CA GLY A 105 11.50 -9.43 -24.67
C GLY A 105 10.41 -8.36 -24.63
N PRO A 106 10.74 -7.12 -25.03
CA PRO A 106 9.77 -6.03 -25.12
C PRO A 106 8.58 -6.38 -26.02
N GLN A 107 7.37 -6.08 -25.57
CA GLN A 107 6.12 -6.31 -26.31
C GLN A 107 5.53 -5.01 -26.90
N GLY A 108 6.09 -3.86 -26.52
CA GLY A 108 5.87 -2.57 -27.17
C GLY A 108 4.62 -1.80 -26.73
N ASN A 109 3.81 -2.35 -25.81
CA ASN A 109 2.62 -1.69 -25.29
C ASN A 109 2.55 -1.80 -23.77
N GLY A 110 2.07 -0.75 -23.11
CA GLY A 110 1.63 -0.84 -21.72
C GLY A 110 0.25 -1.49 -21.64
N HIS A 111 -0.01 -2.20 -20.55
CA HIS A 111 -1.31 -2.81 -20.26
C HIS A 111 -2.04 -1.97 -19.23
N MET A 112 -3.31 -1.64 -19.50
CA MET A 112 -4.20 -1.02 -18.54
C MET A 112 -5.43 -1.89 -18.35
N GLY A 113 -5.90 -2.00 -17.12
CA GLY A 113 -7.00 -2.90 -16.78
C GLY A 113 -7.78 -2.45 -15.55
N TYR A 114 -9.08 -2.75 -15.54
CA TYR A 114 -10.00 -2.49 -14.44
C TYR A 114 -10.65 -3.80 -14.02
N THR A 115 -10.61 -4.13 -12.73
CA THR A 115 -11.22 -5.37 -12.22
C THR A 115 -11.90 -5.16 -10.87
N GLY A 116 -13.19 -5.45 -10.79
CA GLY A 116 -13.92 -5.55 -9.52
C GLY A 116 -14.01 -7.00 -9.04
N THR A 117 -13.85 -7.23 -7.73
CA THR A 117 -13.91 -8.58 -7.13
C THR A 117 -15.32 -9.01 -6.71
N GLY A 118 -16.34 -8.21 -7.03
CA GLY A 118 -17.73 -8.43 -6.64
C GLY A 118 -18.26 -7.40 -5.65
N GLU A 119 -19.51 -7.57 -5.23
CA GLU A 119 -20.19 -6.68 -4.27
C GLU A 119 -19.40 -6.60 -2.96
N GLY A 120 -19.15 -5.37 -2.48
CA GLY A 120 -18.39 -5.10 -1.25
C GLY A 120 -16.87 -5.31 -1.37
N GLY A 121 -16.36 -5.70 -2.54
CA GLY A 121 -14.96 -6.07 -2.72
C GLY A 121 -14.03 -4.98 -3.23
N CYS A 122 -12.75 -5.32 -3.36
CA CYS A 122 -11.74 -4.46 -3.96
C CYS A 122 -12.05 -4.16 -5.44
N PHE A 123 -11.72 -2.94 -5.87
CA PHE A 123 -11.70 -2.53 -7.27
C PHE A 123 -10.27 -2.15 -7.66
N PHE A 124 -9.70 -2.87 -8.62
CA PHE A 124 -8.34 -2.71 -9.08
C PHE A 124 -8.29 -1.88 -10.37
N HIS A 125 -7.39 -0.90 -10.40
CA HIS A 125 -6.89 -0.24 -11.59
C HIS A 125 -5.42 -0.61 -11.78
N THR A 126 -5.00 -0.88 -13.01
CA THR A 126 -3.63 -1.30 -13.30
C THR A 126 -3.06 -0.49 -14.45
N GLU A 127 -1.79 -0.11 -14.32
CA GLU A 127 -0.99 0.49 -15.38
C GLU A 127 0.39 -0.20 -15.39
N GLN A 128 0.58 -1.08 -16.37
CA GLN A 128 1.71 -1.99 -16.44
C GLN A 128 2.59 -1.63 -17.63
N MET A 129 3.82 -1.22 -17.36
CA MET A 129 4.84 -0.85 -18.33
C MET A 129 6.00 -1.85 -18.27
N SER A 130 5.68 -3.11 -18.52
CA SER A 130 6.57 -4.27 -18.27
C SER A 130 7.86 -4.26 -19.09
N ASP A 131 7.86 -3.60 -20.26
CA ASP A 131 9.07 -3.32 -21.07
C ASP A 131 10.13 -2.52 -20.30
N TYR A 132 9.69 -1.73 -19.32
CA TYR A 132 10.53 -0.90 -18.46
C TYR A 132 10.67 -1.45 -17.04
N GLY A 133 10.04 -2.59 -16.73
CA GLY A 133 10.08 -3.16 -15.39
C GLY A 133 9.26 -2.37 -14.38
N ILE A 134 8.16 -1.73 -14.80
CA ILE A 134 7.33 -0.87 -13.94
C ILE A 134 5.89 -1.36 -13.98
N SER A 135 5.27 -1.49 -12.80
CA SER A 135 3.83 -1.70 -12.68
C SER A 135 3.26 -0.81 -11.59
N GLU A 136 2.05 -0.33 -11.82
CA GLU A 136 1.21 0.35 -10.85
C GLU A 136 -0.11 -0.41 -10.70
N VAL A 137 -0.51 -0.63 -9.45
CA VAL A 137 -1.78 -1.22 -9.08
C VAL A 137 -2.43 -0.32 -8.03
N SER A 138 -3.48 0.40 -8.44
CA SER A 138 -4.33 1.16 -7.52
C SER A 138 -5.51 0.29 -7.09
N VAL A 139 -5.85 0.32 -5.81
CA VAL A 139 -6.93 -0.48 -5.25
C VAL A 139 -7.86 0.43 -4.47
N ASP A 140 -9.08 0.59 -4.97
CA ASP A 140 -10.16 1.22 -4.21
C ASP A 140 -10.73 0.19 -3.23
N TYR A 141 -10.89 0.62 -1.98
CA TYR A 141 -11.43 -0.21 -0.92
C TYR A 141 -12.94 -0.46 -1.13
N GLY A 142 -13.33 -1.73 -1.00
CA GLY A 142 -14.74 -2.10 -0.89
C GLY A 142 -15.31 -1.89 0.52
N GLU A 143 -16.62 -2.08 0.66
CA GLU A 143 -17.30 -2.06 1.97
C GLU A 143 -16.75 -3.13 2.93
N ASP A 144 -16.28 -4.26 2.39
CA ASP A 144 -15.67 -5.36 3.14
C ASP A 144 -14.14 -5.23 3.25
N SER A 145 -13.56 -4.03 3.12
CA SER A 145 -12.10 -3.83 3.08
C SER A 145 -11.33 -4.09 4.38
N ILE A 146 -12.01 -4.48 5.46
CA ILE A 146 -11.34 -4.90 6.71
C ILE A 146 -11.18 -6.41 6.69
N PHE A 147 -9.95 -6.89 6.89
CA PHE A 147 -9.62 -8.31 6.87
C PHE A 147 -10.49 -9.13 7.84
N ASP A 148 -11.14 -10.16 7.32
CA ASP A 148 -11.88 -11.16 8.10
C ASP A 148 -11.27 -12.55 7.89
N VAL A 149 -10.50 -13.00 8.88
CA VAL A 149 -9.86 -14.32 8.91
C VAL A 149 -10.87 -15.46 8.66
N LYS A 150 -12.15 -15.28 8.99
CA LYS A 150 -13.19 -16.30 8.76
C LYS A 150 -13.49 -16.51 7.28
N LYS A 151 -13.25 -15.51 6.42
CA LYS A 151 -13.43 -15.61 4.96
C LYS A 151 -12.36 -16.52 4.34
N VAL A 152 -11.18 -16.65 4.94
CA VAL A 152 -10.06 -17.46 4.42
C VAL A 152 -9.80 -18.77 5.20
N GLN A 153 -10.34 -18.92 6.42
CA GLN A 153 -10.09 -20.09 7.29
C GLN A 153 -10.42 -21.46 6.65
N ASN A 154 -11.37 -21.52 5.71
CA ASN A 154 -11.76 -22.77 5.05
C ASN A 154 -10.88 -23.10 3.83
N HIS A 155 -9.98 -22.19 3.47
CA HIS A 155 -9.30 -22.17 2.19
C HIS A 155 -7.78 -22.16 2.30
N LEU A 156 -7.23 -21.78 3.45
CA LEU A 156 -5.79 -21.82 3.71
C LEU A 156 -5.47 -22.97 4.65
N CYS A 157 -4.37 -23.70 4.39
CA CYS A 157 -3.79 -24.61 5.39
C CYS A 157 -3.25 -23.79 6.57
N GLN A 158 -3.02 -24.43 7.72
CA GLN A 158 -2.64 -23.71 8.95
C GLN A 158 -1.40 -22.83 8.75
N GLU A 159 -0.34 -23.34 8.13
CA GLU A 159 0.90 -22.60 7.89
C GLU A 159 0.67 -21.33 7.05
N CYS A 160 -0.13 -21.41 5.98
CA CYS A 160 -0.46 -20.25 5.15
C CYS A 160 -1.40 -19.28 5.84
N LEU A 161 -2.32 -19.78 6.67
CA LEU A 161 -3.23 -18.95 7.46
C LEU A 161 -2.48 -18.16 8.53
N ASP A 162 -1.56 -18.82 9.25
CA ASP A 162 -0.70 -18.19 10.25
C ASP A 162 0.18 -17.13 9.60
N LYS A 163 0.82 -17.45 8.46
CA LYS A 163 1.61 -16.49 7.68
C LYS A 163 0.78 -15.26 7.29
N LEU A 164 -0.44 -15.46 6.78
CA LEU A 164 -1.31 -14.36 6.40
C LEU A 164 -1.69 -13.49 7.61
N VAL A 165 -2.11 -14.11 8.72
CA VAL A 165 -2.48 -13.37 9.94
C VAL A 165 -1.29 -12.58 10.50
N GLU A 166 -0.09 -13.17 10.50
CA GLU A 166 1.13 -12.50 10.95
C GLU A 166 1.48 -11.31 10.06
N SER A 167 1.28 -11.42 8.74
CA SER A 167 1.50 -10.30 7.82
C SER A 167 0.51 -9.15 8.00
N MET A 168 -0.66 -9.37 8.61
CA MET A 168 -1.72 -8.38 8.76
C MET A 168 -1.55 -7.47 9.98
N GLU A 169 -0.31 -7.18 10.38
CA GLU A 169 -0.04 -6.32 11.53
C GLU A 169 -0.49 -4.87 11.30
N VAL A 170 -0.96 -4.23 12.35
CA VAL A 170 -1.32 -2.81 12.36
C VAL A 170 -0.88 -2.15 13.65
N PHE A 171 -0.68 -0.84 13.58
CA PHE A 171 -0.44 0.01 14.74
C PHE A 171 -1.77 0.67 15.12
N CYS A 172 -2.32 0.34 16.28
CA CYS A 172 -3.53 0.99 16.79
C CYS A 172 -3.49 1.17 18.32
N GLU A 173 -4.42 1.94 18.87
CA GLU A 173 -4.49 2.21 20.30
C GLU A 173 -4.72 0.92 21.12
N GLU A 174 -4.25 0.89 22.36
CA GLU A 174 -4.34 -0.27 23.25
C GLU A 174 -5.77 -0.83 23.42
N THR A 175 -6.77 0.05 23.46
CA THR A 175 -8.19 -0.36 23.63
C THR A 175 -8.85 -0.83 22.34
N GLN A 176 -8.27 -0.51 21.18
CA GLN A 176 -8.85 -0.81 19.87
C GLN A 176 -8.45 -2.21 19.42
N LYS A 177 -9.36 -2.88 18.70
CA LYS A 177 -9.02 -4.13 18.01
C LYS A 177 -8.26 -3.82 16.72
N PRO A 178 -7.31 -4.66 16.30
CA PRO A 178 -6.65 -4.50 15.00
C PRO A 178 -7.69 -4.58 13.88
N LYS A 179 -7.60 -3.65 12.91
CA LYS A 179 -8.46 -3.58 11.73
C LYS A 179 -7.60 -3.40 10.47
N PRO A 180 -6.78 -4.39 10.10
CA PRO A 180 -6.00 -4.32 8.87
C PRO A 180 -6.92 -4.28 7.65
N ARG A 181 -6.45 -3.56 6.62
CA ARG A 181 -7.01 -3.66 5.28
C ARG A 181 -6.80 -5.07 4.74
N ASP A 182 -7.73 -5.55 3.93
CA ASP A 182 -7.75 -6.91 3.40
C ASP A 182 -6.77 -7.14 2.24
N LEU A 183 -5.67 -6.39 2.19
CA LEU A 183 -4.69 -6.38 1.11
C LEU A 183 -3.30 -6.84 1.58
N VAL A 184 -2.69 -7.72 0.79
CA VAL A 184 -1.28 -8.12 0.95
C VAL A 184 -0.59 -8.21 -0.41
N LEU A 185 0.70 -7.91 -0.43
CA LEU A 185 1.59 -8.31 -1.51
C LEU A 185 1.96 -9.78 -1.34
N VAL A 186 2.15 -10.47 -2.46
CA VAL A 186 2.68 -11.83 -2.51
C VAL A 186 3.86 -11.89 -3.48
N ASP A 187 4.95 -12.53 -3.06
CA ASP A 187 6.01 -12.95 -3.98
C ASP A 187 5.66 -14.33 -4.53
N PHE A 188 5.40 -14.43 -5.84
CA PHE A 188 4.97 -15.70 -6.44
C PHE A 188 6.04 -16.80 -6.35
N GLN A 189 7.32 -16.46 -6.19
CA GLN A 189 8.38 -17.47 -6.09
C GLN A 189 8.49 -18.07 -4.69
N THR A 190 8.31 -17.26 -3.65
CA THR A 190 8.55 -17.67 -2.27
C THR A 190 7.26 -17.89 -1.47
N LEU A 191 6.13 -17.35 -1.97
CA LEU A 191 4.85 -17.26 -1.26
C LEU A 191 4.98 -16.52 0.09
N GLU A 192 5.95 -15.62 0.19
CA GLU A 192 6.02 -14.66 1.29
C GLU A 192 4.98 -13.56 1.08
N LEU A 193 4.40 -13.09 2.19
CA LEU A 193 3.33 -12.11 2.21
C LEU A 193 3.81 -10.84 2.90
N TYR A 194 3.46 -9.68 2.34
CA TYR A 194 3.82 -8.39 2.91
C TYR A 194 2.56 -7.54 3.06
N ALA A 195 2.41 -6.92 4.23
CA ALA A 195 1.26 -6.10 4.56
C ALA A 195 1.17 -4.88 3.64
N ILE A 196 -0.05 -4.56 3.18
CA ILE A 196 -0.34 -3.27 2.54
C ILE A 196 -1.24 -2.49 3.51
N GLN A 197 -0.62 -1.82 4.48
CA GLN A 197 -1.28 -1.00 5.49
C GLN A 197 -0.71 0.42 5.48
N GLU A 198 -1.42 1.36 6.11
CA GLU A 198 -1.09 2.80 6.08
C GLU A 198 0.35 3.14 6.52
N HIS A 199 0.90 2.34 7.44
CA HIS A 199 2.24 2.54 7.96
C HIS A 199 3.35 1.90 7.11
N ASN A 200 3.00 1.12 6.09
CA ASN A 200 3.95 0.48 5.19
C ASN A 200 4.19 1.40 3.99
N ALA A 201 5.37 1.99 3.88
CA ALA A 201 5.72 2.87 2.77
C ALA A 201 6.33 2.12 1.56
N GLY A 202 6.82 0.91 1.77
CA GLY A 202 7.45 0.12 0.71
C GLY A 202 8.31 -1.03 1.19
N TYR A 203 8.74 -1.86 0.25
CA TYR A 203 9.52 -3.06 0.48
C TYR A 203 10.61 -3.25 -0.59
N PHE A 204 11.73 -3.83 -0.18
CA PHE A 204 12.61 -4.52 -1.12
C PHE A 204 12.29 -6.01 -1.07
N ILE A 205 11.79 -6.55 -2.18
CA ILE A 205 11.43 -7.96 -2.34
C ILE A 205 12.30 -8.50 -3.47
N ARG A 206 13.35 -9.26 -3.14
CA ARG A 206 14.33 -9.77 -4.12
C ARG A 206 14.90 -8.64 -4.99
N ASP A 207 14.67 -8.68 -6.30
CA ASP A 207 15.09 -7.68 -7.28
C ASP A 207 13.99 -6.65 -7.58
N TYR A 208 13.03 -6.49 -6.67
CA TYR A 208 11.93 -5.53 -6.80
C TYR A 208 11.96 -4.54 -5.65
N TYR A 209 11.76 -3.27 -5.98
CA TYR A 209 11.41 -2.25 -5.02
C TYR A 209 9.93 -1.91 -5.20
N VAL A 210 9.17 -1.94 -4.12
CA VAL A 210 7.75 -1.64 -4.10
C VAL A 210 7.52 -0.42 -3.23
N GLU A 211 6.81 0.56 -3.75
CA GLU A 211 6.29 1.73 -3.03
C GLU A 211 4.80 1.54 -2.77
N ILE A 212 4.36 1.97 -1.59
CA ILE A 212 2.97 1.90 -1.17
C ILE A 212 2.57 3.30 -0.72
N GLU A 213 1.57 3.86 -1.39
CA GLU A 213 1.01 5.17 -1.11
C GLU A 213 -0.45 5.00 -0.68
N SER A 214 -0.75 5.39 0.55
CA SER A 214 -2.12 5.30 1.08
C SER A 214 -2.96 6.47 0.59
N GLU A 215 -4.18 6.18 0.16
CA GLU A 215 -5.16 7.17 -0.23
C GLU A 215 -6.33 7.17 0.75
N GLU A 216 -7.24 8.15 0.64
CA GLU A 216 -8.41 8.26 1.53
C GLU A 216 -9.30 7.00 1.46
N ASP A 217 -9.59 6.55 0.25
CA ASP A 217 -10.49 5.41 -0.03
C ASP A 217 -9.78 4.24 -0.73
N GLY A 218 -8.45 4.20 -0.71
CA GLY A 218 -7.68 3.18 -1.42
C GLY A 218 -6.20 3.14 -1.07
N VAL A 219 -5.45 2.48 -1.94
CA VAL A 219 -3.99 2.42 -1.90
C VAL A 219 -3.44 2.28 -3.31
N GLU A 220 -2.32 2.93 -3.56
CA GLU A 220 -1.55 2.79 -4.77
C GLU A 220 -0.27 2.01 -4.49
N VAL A 221 -0.01 0.98 -5.29
CA VAL A 221 1.15 0.10 -5.17
C VAL A 221 1.94 0.16 -6.45
N LYS A 222 3.14 0.73 -6.38
CA LYS A 222 4.08 0.81 -7.52
C LYS A 222 5.23 -0.15 -7.31
N ALA A 223 5.52 -0.99 -8.28
CA ALA A 223 6.65 -1.88 -8.24
C ALA A 223 7.61 -1.64 -9.41
N PHE A 224 8.90 -1.69 -9.08
CA PHE A 224 10.01 -1.40 -9.97
C PHE A 224 10.98 -2.58 -9.95
N TYR A 225 11.30 -3.12 -11.13
CA TYR A 225 12.38 -4.09 -11.27
C TYR A 225 13.74 -3.40 -11.07
N CYS A 226 14.35 -3.67 -9.93
CA CYS A 226 15.57 -3.06 -9.41
C CYS A 226 16.60 -4.15 -9.06
N PRO A 227 17.23 -4.81 -10.06
CA PRO A 227 18.16 -5.89 -9.80
C PRO A 227 19.39 -5.41 -9.03
N LYS A 228 19.87 -6.25 -8.12
CA LYS A 228 21.06 -5.93 -7.31
C LYS A 228 22.28 -5.70 -8.19
N LEU A 229 22.98 -4.60 -7.95
CA LEU A 229 24.22 -4.27 -8.67
C LEU A 229 25.38 -5.19 -8.22
N ASN A 230 26.16 -5.65 -9.20
CA ASN A 230 27.38 -6.42 -8.96
C ASN A 230 28.60 -5.50 -9.11
N ASN A 231 29.23 -5.15 -7.98
CA ASN A 231 30.32 -4.16 -7.91
C ASN A 231 29.96 -2.80 -8.54
N GLY A 232 28.70 -2.37 -8.38
CA GLY A 232 28.21 -1.10 -8.93
C GLY A 232 27.87 -1.14 -10.42
N LYS A 233 27.94 -2.30 -11.05
CA LYS A 233 27.53 -2.53 -12.45
C LYS A 233 26.25 -3.34 -12.54
N LYS A 234 25.59 -3.27 -13.70
CA LYS A 234 24.56 -4.22 -14.06
C LYS A 234 25.17 -5.63 -14.11
N ASP A 235 24.45 -6.63 -13.62
CA ASP A 235 24.93 -8.01 -13.72
C ASP A 235 25.11 -8.41 -15.20
N GLY A 236 26.26 -8.98 -15.53
CA GLY A 236 26.67 -9.27 -16.91
C GLY A 236 27.37 -8.12 -17.68
N GLU A 237 27.67 -6.98 -17.04
CA GLU A 237 28.44 -5.83 -17.59
C GLU A 237 29.84 -5.67 -16.97
#